data_AF-A0A0J0V9X0-F1
#
_entry.id   AF-A0A0J0V9X0-F1
#
_cell.length_a   1.000
_cell.length_b   1.000
_cell.length_c   1.000
_cell.angle_alpha   90.00
_cell.angle_beta   90.00
_cell.angle_gamma   90.00
#
_symmetry.space_group_name_H-M   'P 1'
#
loop_
_entity.id
_entity.type
_entity.pdbx_description
1 polymer ?
#
loop_
_entity_poly.entity_id
_entity_poly.type
_entity_poly.pdbx_seq_one_letter_code
_entity_poly.pdbx_strand_id
1 'polypeptide(L)'
;MTNRYVVIFTVGPVQSFIASARKTEDFWSGSYILSYLVKEAIKRLYQVNANCEVVYPLVTKEELRSPSLRDARIASIPNRVTAVMEGTEAEVGGWLREVEHDVRQLFLDFCFQALQRVFPRLNDEEREQLEEMIEQ
;
A
#
# COMPACT_ATOMS: atom_id res chain seq x y z
N MET A 1 -22.34 -20.26 -3.31
CA MET A 1 -21.29 -21.30 -3.36
C MET A 1 -19.96 -20.61 -3.21
N THR A 2 -19.04 -21.18 -2.43
CA THR A 2 -17.66 -20.69 -2.31
C THR A 2 -16.84 -21.19 -3.50
N ASN A 3 -16.02 -20.31 -4.09
CA ASN A 3 -15.15 -20.60 -5.23
C ASN A 3 -13.75 -20.08 -4.95
N ARG A 4 -12.77 -20.54 -5.73
CA ARG A 4 -11.42 -19.96 -5.77
C ARG A 4 -11.34 -18.90 -6.87
N TYR A 5 -10.86 -17.73 -6.51
CA TYR A 5 -10.68 -16.60 -7.43
C TYR A 5 -9.20 -16.25 -7.54
N VAL A 6 -8.74 -15.99 -8.76
CA VAL A 6 -7.47 -15.30 -8.98
C VAL A 6 -7.75 -13.81 -8.96
N VAL A 7 -7.14 -13.10 -8.02
CA VAL A 7 -7.28 -11.67 -7.85
C VAL A 7 -5.98 -10.96 -8.19
N ILE A 8 -6.10 -9.75 -8.73
CA ILE A 8 -4.97 -8.88 -9.05
C ILE A 8 -5.17 -7.58 -8.29
N PHE A 9 -4.19 -7.23 -7.46
CA PHE A 9 -4.13 -5.95 -6.77
C PHE A 9 -2.95 -5.14 -7.32
N THR A 10 -3.12 -3.85 -7.53
CA THR A 10 -2.07 -2.99 -8.09
C THR A 10 -2.07 -1.64 -7.39
N VAL A 11 -0.88 -1.18 -7.00
CA VAL A 11 -0.66 0.19 -6.49
C VAL A 11 -0.05 1.03 -7.61
N GLY A 12 -0.60 2.21 -7.87
CA GLY A 12 -0.14 3.08 -8.95
C GLY A 12 -0.83 4.44 -8.91
N PRO A 13 -0.42 5.39 -9.76
CA PRO A 13 0.49 5.24 -10.91
C PRO A 13 1.97 5.18 -10.51
N VAL A 14 2.76 4.26 -11.10
CA VAL A 14 4.16 4.07 -10.71
C VAL A 14 5.09 5.10 -11.36
N GLN A 15 5.03 5.22 -12.70
CA GLN A 15 6.00 6.03 -13.43
C GLN A 15 5.84 7.52 -13.15
N SER A 16 4.62 8.06 -13.19
CA SER A 16 4.40 9.49 -12.92
C SER A 16 4.72 9.86 -11.48
N PHE A 17 4.47 8.95 -10.52
CA PHE A 17 4.83 9.17 -9.11
C PHE A 17 6.34 9.29 -8.92
N ILE A 18 7.10 8.33 -9.44
CA ILE A 18 8.56 8.30 -9.29
C ILE A 18 9.24 9.38 -10.15
N ALA A 19 8.72 9.65 -11.36
CA ALA A 19 9.31 10.64 -12.28
C ALA A 19 9.20 12.10 -11.79
N SER A 20 8.35 12.38 -10.80
CA SER A 20 8.26 13.70 -10.17
C SER A 20 9.49 14.05 -9.31
N ALA A 21 10.34 13.07 -8.99
CA ALA A 21 11.55 13.21 -8.20
C ALA A 21 12.59 14.13 -8.87
N ARG A 22 13.13 15.09 -8.10
CA ARG A 22 14.21 16.00 -8.56
C ARG A 22 15.60 15.54 -8.11
N LYS A 23 15.67 14.68 -7.10
CA LYS A 23 16.92 14.10 -6.57
C LYS A 23 16.83 12.57 -6.51
N THR A 24 17.98 11.91 -6.51
CA THR A 24 18.06 10.44 -6.34
C THR A 24 17.45 9.97 -5.02
N GLU A 25 17.53 10.77 -3.97
CA GLU A 25 16.89 10.51 -2.68
C GLU A 25 15.37 10.51 -2.79
N ASP A 26 14.78 11.48 -3.50
CA ASP A 26 13.34 11.53 -3.76
C ASP A 26 12.89 10.31 -4.58
N PHE A 27 13.68 9.94 -5.60
CA PHE A 27 13.43 8.77 -6.44
C PHE A 27 13.40 7.47 -5.62
N TRP A 28 14.40 7.30 -4.74
CA TRP A 28 14.48 6.15 -3.84
C TRP A 28 13.31 6.14 -2.84
N SER A 29 12.97 7.29 -2.28
CA SER A 29 11.87 7.43 -1.32
C SER A 29 10.53 7.11 -1.96
N GLY A 30 10.27 7.59 -3.18
CA GLY A 30 9.06 7.26 -3.93
C GLY A 30 8.94 5.76 -4.23
N SER A 31 10.05 5.13 -4.66
CA SER A 31 10.10 3.68 -4.87
C SER A 31 9.83 2.90 -3.58
N TYR A 32 10.38 3.37 -2.45
CA TYR A 32 10.19 2.78 -1.14
C TYR A 32 8.74 2.88 -0.67
N ILE A 33 8.10 4.04 -0.82
CA ILE A 33 6.68 4.23 -0.47
C ILE A 33 5.80 3.23 -1.24
N LEU A 34 5.99 3.10 -2.55
CA LEU A 34 5.21 2.14 -3.36
C LEU A 34 5.42 0.70 -2.90
N SER A 35 6.68 0.28 -2.70
CA SER A 35 7.00 -1.07 -2.21
C SER A 35 6.41 -1.33 -0.83
N TYR A 36 6.40 -0.33 0.05
CA TYR A 36 5.85 -0.43 1.40
C TYR A 36 4.32 -0.56 1.38
N LEU A 37 3.62 0.25 0.59
CA LEU A 37 2.16 0.17 0.42
C LEU A 37 1.74 -1.20 -0.11
N VAL A 38 2.47 -1.77 -1.08
CA VAL A 38 2.19 -3.12 -1.58
C VAL A 38 2.43 -4.17 -0.51
N LYS A 39 3.51 -4.04 0.28
CA LYS A 39 3.79 -4.96 1.39
C LYS A 39 2.65 -4.97 2.42
N GLU A 40 2.12 -3.80 2.77
CA GLU A 40 0.97 -3.71 3.67
C GLU A 40 -0.32 -4.25 3.00
N ALA A 41 -0.52 -4.06 1.69
CA ALA A 41 -1.62 -4.69 0.96
C ALA A 41 -1.57 -6.23 1.06
N ILE A 42 -0.41 -6.84 0.83
CA ILE A 42 -0.18 -8.30 0.97
C ILE A 42 -0.53 -8.75 2.39
N LYS A 43 -0.07 -8.01 3.41
CA LYS A 43 -0.37 -8.31 4.81
C LYS A 43 -1.87 -8.26 5.10
N ARG A 44 -2.59 -7.26 4.56
CA ARG A 44 -4.05 -7.16 4.72
C ARG A 44 -4.79 -8.27 3.99
N LEU A 45 -4.37 -8.65 2.78
CA LEU A 45 -4.92 -9.82 2.06
C LEU A 45 -4.86 -11.10 2.90
N TYR A 46 -3.74 -11.32 3.59
CA TYR A 46 -3.59 -12.47 4.50
C TYR A 46 -4.43 -12.40 5.77
N GLN A 47 -4.86 -11.22 6.19
CA GLN A 47 -5.70 -11.01 7.38
C GLN A 47 -7.18 -11.19 7.05
N VAL A 48 -7.64 -10.66 5.92
CA VAL A 48 -9.06 -10.69 5.52
C VAL A 48 -9.50 -12.06 5.00
N ASN A 49 -8.58 -12.87 4.46
CA ASN A 49 -8.88 -14.23 4.02
C ASN A 49 -7.79 -15.21 4.47
N ALA A 50 -8.12 -16.10 5.40
CA ALA A 50 -7.18 -17.09 5.95
C ALA A 50 -6.58 -18.01 4.87
N ASN A 51 -7.39 -18.33 3.85
CA ASN A 51 -7.04 -19.16 2.70
C ASN A 51 -6.37 -18.38 1.55
N CYS A 52 -6.01 -17.11 1.78
CA CYS A 52 -5.32 -16.32 0.78
C CYS A 52 -3.90 -16.88 0.54
N GLU A 53 -3.60 -17.12 -0.72
CA GLU A 53 -2.30 -17.56 -1.21
C GLU A 53 -1.76 -16.53 -2.20
N VAL A 54 -0.65 -15.87 -1.86
CA VAL A 54 -0.02 -14.90 -2.75
C VAL A 54 0.92 -15.64 -3.70
N VAL A 55 0.59 -15.61 -4.98
CA VAL A 55 1.32 -16.29 -6.05
C VAL A 55 2.50 -15.44 -6.52
N TYR A 56 2.30 -14.12 -6.60
CA TYR A 56 3.33 -13.16 -6.99
C TYR A 56 3.10 -11.81 -6.31
N PRO A 57 4.13 -11.15 -5.77
CA PRO A 57 5.46 -11.68 -5.50
C PRO A 57 5.43 -12.77 -4.41
N LEU A 58 6.39 -13.70 -4.42
CA LEU A 58 6.48 -14.73 -3.38
C LEU A 58 6.90 -14.06 -2.05
N VAL A 59 5.92 -13.81 -1.18
CA VAL A 59 6.10 -13.18 0.13
C VAL A 59 5.25 -13.94 1.12
N THR A 60 5.87 -14.58 2.11
CA THR A 60 5.17 -15.41 3.09
C THR A 60 4.66 -14.59 4.29
N LYS A 61 3.67 -15.14 5.01
CA LYS A 61 3.18 -14.55 6.27
C LYS A 61 4.30 -14.39 7.31
N GLU A 62 5.32 -15.25 7.28
CA GLU A 62 6.44 -15.23 8.22
C GLU A 62 7.42 -14.10 7.91
N GLU A 63 7.79 -13.91 6.63
CA GLU A 63 8.64 -12.80 6.17
C GLU A 63 8.02 -11.42 6.48
N LEU A 64 6.69 -11.33 6.47
CA LEU A 64 5.98 -10.10 6.85
C LEU A 64 5.98 -9.84 8.36
N ARG A 65 5.99 -10.89 9.19
CA ARG A 65 6.01 -10.76 10.67
C ARG A 65 7.39 -10.41 11.21
N SER A 66 8.42 -10.98 10.59
CA SER A 66 9.81 -10.84 11.03
C SER A 66 10.71 -10.44 9.86
N PRO A 67 10.55 -9.23 9.29
CA PRO A 67 11.37 -8.79 8.17
C PRO A 67 12.84 -8.65 8.62
N SER A 68 13.78 -9.10 7.78
CA SER A 68 15.19 -8.83 8.05
C SER A 68 15.49 -7.33 7.93
N LEU A 69 16.56 -6.86 8.57
CA LEU A 69 17.02 -5.46 8.43
C LEU A 69 17.29 -5.08 6.96
N ARG A 70 17.61 -6.07 6.11
CA ARG A 70 17.82 -5.85 4.68
C ARG A 70 16.48 -5.66 3.95
N ASP A 71 15.49 -6.50 4.26
CA ASP A 71 14.15 -6.41 3.65
C ASP A 71 13.40 -5.15 4.08
N ALA A 72 13.72 -4.63 5.27
CA ALA A 72 13.20 -3.35 5.74
C ALA A 72 13.83 -2.14 5.03
N ARG A 73 14.99 -2.29 4.37
CA ARG A 73 15.73 -1.17 3.76
C ARG A 73 15.71 -1.16 2.24
N ILE A 74 15.09 -2.14 1.60
CA ILE A 74 15.08 -2.27 0.14
C ILE A 74 13.64 -2.27 -0.36
N ALA A 75 13.37 -1.39 -1.33
CA ALA A 75 12.10 -1.33 -2.05
C ALA A 75 12.02 -2.45 -3.10
N SER A 76 11.92 -3.71 -2.67
CA SER A 76 11.97 -4.88 -3.57
C SER A 76 10.61 -5.43 -3.99
N ILE A 77 9.51 -4.92 -3.42
CA ILE A 77 8.17 -5.44 -3.71
C ILE A 77 7.59 -4.72 -4.95
N PRO A 78 7.23 -5.46 -6.01
CA PRO A 78 6.66 -4.87 -7.23
C PRO A 78 5.28 -4.28 -6.96
N ASN A 79 4.82 -3.42 -7.86
CA ASN A 79 3.54 -2.71 -7.72
C ASN A 79 2.30 -3.57 -8.03
N ARG A 80 2.46 -4.86 -8.35
CA ARG A 80 1.40 -5.80 -8.72
C ARG A 80 1.48 -7.03 -7.85
N VAL A 81 0.34 -7.39 -7.27
CA VAL A 81 0.15 -8.61 -6.48
C VAL A 81 -0.87 -9.49 -7.21
N THR A 82 -0.58 -10.78 -7.30
CA THR A 82 -1.50 -11.81 -7.76
C THR A 82 -1.68 -12.81 -6.63
N ALA A 83 -2.93 -13.03 -6.24
CA ALA A 83 -3.26 -13.94 -5.16
C ALA A 83 -4.45 -14.82 -5.55
N VAL A 84 -4.54 -15.97 -4.90
CA VAL A 84 -5.72 -16.82 -4.92
C VAL A 84 -6.46 -16.63 -3.61
N MET A 85 -7.76 -16.38 -3.70
CA MET A 85 -8.64 -16.22 -2.53
C MET A 85 -9.82 -17.18 -2.65
N GLU A 86 -10.32 -17.65 -1.51
CA GLU A 86 -11.49 -18.53 -1.45
C GLU A 86 -12.64 -17.84 -0.72
N GLY A 87 -13.83 -17.85 -1.33
CA GLY A 87 -15.04 -17.24 -0.78
C GLY A 87 -16.16 -17.16 -1.80
N THR A 88 -17.25 -16.49 -1.46
CA THR A 88 -18.25 -16.05 -2.45
C THR A 88 -17.73 -14.80 -3.18
N GLU A 89 -18.31 -14.50 -4.35
CA GLU A 89 -17.96 -13.29 -5.12
C GLU A 89 -18.16 -12.01 -4.29
N ALA A 90 -19.25 -11.94 -3.52
CA ALA A 90 -19.56 -10.80 -2.66
C ALA A 90 -18.53 -10.61 -1.54
N GLU A 91 -18.09 -11.70 -0.90
CA GLU A 91 -17.06 -11.66 0.15
C GLU A 91 -15.71 -11.24 -0.40
N VAL A 92 -15.25 -11.88 -1.49
CA VAL A 92 -13.96 -11.55 -2.12
C VAL A 92 -13.94 -10.09 -2.60
N GLY A 93 -15.02 -9.63 -3.23
CA GLY A 93 -15.16 -8.23 -3.62
C GLY A 93 -15.18 -7.28 -2.42
N GLY A 94 -15.80 -7.68 -1.31
CA GLY A 94 -15.82 -6.91 -0.06
C GLY A 94 -14.42 -6.75 0.54
N TRP A 95 -13.69 -7.86 0.70
CA TRP A 95 -12.32 -7.86 1.21
C TRP A 95 -11.36 -7.07 0.34
N LEU A 96 -11.48 -7.15 -0.99
CA LEU A 96 -10.62 -6.36 -1.89
C LEU A 96 -10.86 -4.85 -1.74
N ARG A 97 -12.12 -4.42 -1.54
CA ARG A 97 -12.43 -3.01 -1.25
C ARG A 97 -11.92 -2.57 0.11
N GLU A 98 -12.02 -3.43 1.12
CA GLU A 98 -11.45 -3.18 2.45
C GLU A 98 -9.93 -3.01 2.38
N VAL A 99 -9.22 -3.89 1.68
CA VAL A 99 -7.77 -3.80 1.49
C VAL A 99 -7.38 -2.54 0.72
N GLU A 100 -8.13 -2.17 -0.32
CA GLU A 100 -7.90 -0.93 -1.06
C GLU A 100 -8.05 0.30 -0.17
N HIS A 101 -9.14 0.35 0.60
CA HIS A 101 -9.41 1.43 1.53
C HIS A 101 -8.30 1.56 2.58
N ASP A 102 -7.91 0.46 3.23
CA ASP A 102 -6.85 0.44 4.24
C ASP A 102 -5.50 0.94 3.68
N VAL A 103 -5.13 0.52 2.47
CA VAL A 103 -3.88 0.94 1.81
C VAL A 103 -3.94 2.42 1.44
N ARG A 104 -5.10 2.92 0.99
CA ARG A 104 -5.31 4.34 0.70
C ARG A 104 -5.19 5.18 1.97
N GLN A 105 -5.85 4.79 3.05
CA GLN A 105 -5.77 5.49 4.34
C GLN A 105 -4.34 5.53 4.86
N LEU A 106 -3.60 4.42 4.76
CA LEU A 106 -2.19 4.38 5.14
C LEU A 106 -1.32 5.38 4.34
N PHE A 107 -1.60 5.58 3.06
CA PHE A 107 -0.91 6.59 2.26
C PHE A 107 -1.28 8.02 2.68
N LEU A 108 -2.57 8.29 2.91
CA LEU A 108 -3.05 9.58 3.39
C LEU A 108 -2.45 9.93 4.75
N ASP A 109 -2.41 8.97 5.68
CA ASP A 109 -1.76 9.12 6.97
C ASP A 109 -0.29 9.53 6.84
N PHE A 110 0.45 8.96 5.89
CA PHE A 110 1.82 9.41 5.62
C PHE A 110 1.89 10.85 5.12
N CYS A 111 0.99 11.25 4.22
CA CYS A 111 0.93 12.61 3.71
C CYS A 111 0.60 13.61 4.84
N PHE A 112 -0.38 13.31 5.68
CA PHE A 112 -0.75 14.15 6.81
C PHE A 112 0.37 14.25 7.86
N GLN A 113 1.01 13.13 8.20
CA GLN A 113 2.18 13.15 9.10
C GLN A 113 3.33 13.96 8.51
N ALA A 114 3.57 13.87 7.20
CA ALA A 114 4.60 14.67 6.53
C ALA A 114 4.28 16.17 6.60
N LEU A 115 3.03 16.57 6.33
CA LEU A 115 2.59 17.96 6.47
C LEU A 115 2.81 18.49 7.88
N GLN A 116 2.36 17.76 8.90
CA GLN A 116 2.50 18.18 10.31
C GLN A 116 3.98 18.32 10.71
N ARG A 117 4.84 17.43 10.21
CA ARG A 117 6.27 17.45 10.50
C ARG A 117 7.00 18.61 9.82
N VAL A 118 6.66 18.91 8.56
CA VAL A 118 7.33 19.94 7.76
C VAL A 118 6.79 21.33 8.09
N PHE A 119 5.50 21.44 8.37
CA PHE A 119 4.80 22.69 8.64
C PHE A 119 4.10 22.68 10.02
N PRO A 120 4.86 22.66 11.13
CA PRO A 120 4.30 22.51 12.48
C PRO A 120 3.51 23.73 12.96
N ARG A 121 3.48 24.83 12.22
CA ARG A 121 2.85 26.11 12.60
C ARG A 121 1.70 26.52 11.68
N LEU A 122 1.17 25.61 10.85
CA LEU A 122 -0.02 25.89 10.05
C LEU A 122 -1.19 26.21 10.97
N ASN A 123 -1.94 27.24 10.63
CA ASN A 123 -3.25 27.47 11.22
C ASN A 123 -4.27 26.44 10.69
N ASP A 124 -5.46 26.40 11.29
CA ASP A 124 -6.45 25.38 10.97
C ASP A 124 -6.96 25.48 9.52
N GLU A 125 -7.08 26.69 8.97
CA GLU A 125 -7.55 26.93 7.60
C GLU A 125 -6.50 26.51 6.55
N GLU A 126 -5.22 26.85 6.76
CA GLU A 126 -4.12 26.42 5.90
C GLU A 126 -3.93 24.89 5.92
N ARG A 127 -4.19 24.27 7.07
CA ARG A 127 -4.14 22.82 7.22
C ARG A 127 -5.27 22.16 6.44
N GLU A 128 -6.50 22.62 6.63
CA GLU A 128 -7.69 22.09 5.94
C GLU A 128 -7.52 22.20 4.41
N GLN A 129 -7.03 23.33 3.91
CA GLN A 129 -6.73 23.50 2.47
C GLN A 129 -5.70 22.49 1.95
N LEU A 130 -4.62 22.25 2.70
CA LEU A 130 -3.60 21.29 2.30
C LEU A 130 -4.07 19.84 2.41
N GLU A 131 -4.95 19.54 3.37
CA GLU A 131 -5.56 18.22 3.53
C GLU A 131 -6.54 17.94 2.38
N GLU A 132 -7.38 18.91 2.00
CA GLU A 132 -8.25 18.80 0.81
C GLU A 132 -7.45 18.56 -0.47
N MET A 133 -6.27 19.18 -0.63
CA MET A 133 -5.41 18.96 -1.79
C MET A 133 -4.81 17.54 -1.84
N ILE A 134 -4.67 16.86 -0.70
CA ILE A 134 -4.14 15.48 -0.63
C ILE A 134 -5.22 14.46 -1.01
N GLU A 135 -6.49 14.75 -0.71
CA GLU A 135 -7.62 13.85 -0.95
C GLU A 135 -8.16 13.89 -2.39
N GLN A 136 -7.78 14.91 -3.17
CA GLN A 136 -8.12 15.07 -4.60
C GLN A 136 -7.41 14.08 -5.52
#